data_AF-A0A1Q7DCL3-F1
#
_entry.id   AF-A0A1Q7DCL3-F1
#
_cell.length_a   1.000
_cell.length_b   1.000
_cell.length_c   1.000
_cell.angle_alpha   90.00
_cell.angle_beta   90.00
_cell.angle_gamma   90.00
#
_symmetry.space_group_name_H-M   'P 1'
#
loop_
_entity.id
_entity.type
_entity.pdbx_description
1 polymer ?
#
loop_
_entity_poly.entity_id
_entity_poly.type
_entity_poly.pdbx_seq_one_letter_code
_entity_poly.pdbx_strand_id
1 'polypeptide(L)'
;MKMRFTIHTGSLIRLLVMPLALLAAVAWGLSSAAAYEVWITDQSDTGKESGGFLYIYNGGKLAAKPSDTKSILALDLAGDVGKFCEDATKKPVRRPHMLFFTRDQSHAILSFLSGQVLFMDAESRKLEACLSMGKNVHAAWPTPDMKMVLAANIAEKKFIRIWTDYKAHKFTFDPTTDVMNLATEEGGERPDTAPICPITDASSKYAFITLRGGGLFVVDVTETPMKIVATLDNNDIHPAGCGGVQVGDVMYLNSGGGWPVAPLSYDVYALDISGLPKSVSAKLITSRDTRFSDSHGMVGVGRYVWSADRAGNEIEIIDSLTNLSVGSIDLNSQFSGDPAPDLLAVSPDGAYVFMGLRGPNPLTGNAKEMNNAQGSTPGVGVIKVMEDGKSGQFIGVERLTNLKEGKETADPHGLAVRK
;
A
#
# COMPACT_ATOMS: atom_id res chain seq x y z
N MET A 1 -42.38 -59.21 57.50
CA MET A 1 -42.07 -59.30 58.94
C MET A 1 -41.96 -57.88 59.50
N LYS A 2 -42.61 -57.67 60.65
CA LYS A 2 -42.81 -56.46 61.47
C LYS A 2 -41.76 -55.32 61.40
N MET A 3 -42.28 -54.10 61.18
CA MET A 3 -42.27 -52.94 62.12
C MET A 3 -40.93 -52.42 62.69
N ARG A 4 -40.57 -51.15 62.45
CA ARG A 4 -40.70 -50.02 63.43
C ARG A 4 -39.96 -48.74 63.00
N PHE A 5 -40.66 -47.62 63.19
CA PHE A 5 -40.14 -46.25 63.25
C PHE A 5 -39.32 -46.02 64.52
N THR A 6 -38.32 -45.14 64.46
CA THR A 6 -38.10 -44.15 65.54
C THR A 6 -37.40 -42.91 64.97
N ILE A 7 -38.04 -41.75 65.14
CA ILE A 7 -37.45 -40.41 64.96
C ILE A 7 -37.10 -39.91 66.37
N HIS A 8 -35.89 -39.39 66.56
CA HIS A 8 -35.58 -38.51 67.67
C HIS A 8 -34.90 -37.23 67.20
N THR A 9 -35.35 -36.18 67.86
CA THR A 9 -35.29 -34.76 67.58
C THR A 9 -34.00 -34.11 68.04
N GLY A 10 -33.54 -33.11 67.26
CA GLY A 10 -33.16 -31.80 67.77
C GLY A 10 -31.72 -31.61 68.24
N SER A 11 -30.93 -30.90 67.44
CA SER A 11 -30.01 -29.86 67.96
C SER A 11 -29.71 -28.84 66.85
N LEU A 12 -29.80 -27.57 67.22
CA LEU A 12 -29.63 -26.40 66.38
C LEU A 12 -28.21 -26.33 65.80
N ILE A 13 -28.07 -26.15 64.48
CA ILE A 13 -26.84 -25.67 63.86
C ILE A 13 -27.17 -24.48 62.96
N ARG A 14 -26.49 -23.37 63.29
CA ARG A 14 -26.54 -22.05 62.68
C ARG A 14 -26.41 -22.13 61.14
N LEU A 15 -27.34 -21.50 60.42
CA LEU A 15 -27.11 -21.09 59.04
C LEU A 15 -25.96 -20.09 59.03
N LEU A 16 -24.80 -20.51 58.53
CA LEU A 16 -23.74 -19.62 58.11
C LEU A 16 -24.08 -19.17 56.68
N VAL A 17 -24.62 -17.96 56.55
CA VAL A 17 -24.77 -17.27 55.26
C VAL A 17 -23.36 -16.84 54.83
N MET A 18 -22.75 -17.58 53.91
CA MET A 18 -21.58 -17.09 53.17
C MET A 18 -22.07 -16.15 52.05
N PRO A 19 -21.59 -14.90 51.97
CA PRO A 19 -21.81 -14.09 50.78
C PRO A 19 -20.93 -14.66 49.67
N LEU A 20 -21.56 -15.28 48.68
CA LEU A 20 -20.91 -15.64 47.43
C LEU A 20 -20.65 -14.33 46.68
N ALA A 21 -19.47 -13.75 46.89
CA ALA A 21 -19.00 -12.64 46.08
C ALA A 21 -18.81 -13.16 44.64
N LEU A 22 -19.77 -12.87 43.76
CA LEU A 22 -19.60 -12.97 42.32
C LEU A 22 -18.51 -11.96 41.93
N LEU A 23 -17.27 -12.41 41.83
CA LEU A 23 -16.31 -11.74 40.96
C LEU A 23 -16.75 -12.03 39.52
N ALA A 24 -17.55 -11.14 38.95
CA ALA A 24 -17.63 -11.00 37.51
C ALA A 24 -16.26 -10.49 37.05
N ALA A 25 -15.35 -11.40 36.74
CA ALA A 25 -14.17 -11.08 35.97
C ALA A 25 -14.64 -10.68 34.56
N VAL A 26 -14.84 -9.37 34.38
CA VAL A 26 -14.93 -8.78 33.05
C VAL A 26 -13.54 -8.94 32.45
N ALA A 27 -13.32 -10.07 31.77
CA ALA A 27 -12.19 -10.23 30.90
C ALA A 27 -12.38 -9.27 29.72
N TRP A 28 -11.86 -8.05 29.87
CA TRP A 28 -11.50 -7.25 28.70
C TRP A 28 -10.47 -8.09 27.96
N GLY A 29 -10.89 -8.66 26.84
CA GLY A 29 -10.01 -9.38 25.94
C GLY A 29 -8.88 -8.45 25.54
N LEU A 30 -7.70 -8.69 26.11
CA LEU A 30 -6.47 -8.34 25.44
C LEU A 30 -6.45 -9.23 24.20
N SER A 31 -6.95 -8.68 23.08
CA SER A 31 -6.67 -9.21 21.76
C SER A 31 -5.17 -9.49 21.73
N SER A 32 -4.77 -10.75 21.55
CA SER A 32 -3.38 -11.04 21.22
C SER A 32 -3.14 -10.28 19.93
N ALA A 33 -2.35 -9.20 19.97
CA ALA A 33 -1.96 -8.51 18.74
C ALA A 33 -1.47 -9.59 17.77
N ALA A 34 -2.22 -9.80 16.69
CA ALA A 34 -1.82 -10.77 15.68
C ALA A 34 -0.38 -10.42 15.30
N ALA A 35 0.50 -11.41 15.20
CA ALA A 35 1.89 -11.15 14.87
C ALA A 35 1.99 -10.80 13.38
N TYR A 36 1.73 -9.54 13.04
CA TYR A 36 1.88 -9.01 11.69
C TYR A 36 3.23 -8.31 11.53
N GLU A 37 3.65 -8.17 10.29
CA GLU A 37 4.89 -7.48 9.92
C GLU A 37 4.59 -6.23 9.11
N VAL A 38 5.42 -5.20 9.28
CA VAL A 38 5.39 -4.00 8.43
C VAL A 38 6.66 -4.01 7.59
N TRP A 39 6.49 -4.04 6.28
CA TRP A 39 7.58 -4.11 5.31
C TRP A 39 7.67 -2.77 4.59
N ILE A 40 8.87 -2.20 4.51
CA ILE A 40 9.11 -0.94 3.80
C ILE A 40 10.39 -1.02 2.95
N THR A 41 10.34 -0.51 1.73
CA THR A 41 11.52 -0.39 0.87
C THR A 41 12.18 0.97 1.05
N ASP A 42 13.51 0.99 0.96
CA ASP A 42 14.31 2.20 0.74
C ASP A 42 14.89 2.13 -0.67
N GLN A 43 14.54 3.12 -1.49
CA GLN A 43 14.96 3.18 -2.89
C GLN A 43 16.45 3.46 -3.06
N SER A 44 17.14 3.96 -2.03
CA SER A 44 18.51 4.42 -2.19
C SER A 44 19.51 3.30 -2.44
N ASP A 45 20.36 3.48 -3.46
CA ASP A 45 21.31 2.45 -3.88
C ASP A 45 22.18 2.01 -2.68
N THR A 46 22.35 0.71 -2.47
CA THR A 46 23.24 0.12 -1.46
C THR A 46 24.53 -0.40 -2.08
N GLY A 47 24.51 -0.62 -3.40
CA GLY A 47 25.68 -0.91 -4.23
C GLY A 47 25.97 0.18 -5.26
N LYS A 48 26.88 -0.10 -6.20
CA LYS A 48 27.20 0.79 -7.31
C LYS A 48 26.06 0.78 -8.33
N GLU A 49 25.21 1.81 -8.27
CA GLU A 49 24.02 1.93 -9.12
C GLU A 49 23.07 0.73 -9.02
N SER A 50 22.97 0.14 -7.83
CA SER A 50 22.19 -1.07 -7.58
C SER A 50 21.64 -1.12 -6.16
N GLY A 51 20.67 -2.00 -5.95
CA GLY A 51 20.11 -2.33 -4.66
C GLY A 51 19.08 -1.33 -4.15
N GLY A 52 19.18 -1.04 -2.87
CA GLY A 52 18.09 -0.59 -2.00
C GLY A 52 18.01 -1.48 -0.77
N PHE A 53 17.18 -1.10 0.20
CA PHE A 53 16.86 -1.97 1.33
C PHE A 53 15.40 -2.39 1.30
N LEU A 54 15.13 -3.56 1.89
CA LEU A 54 13.81 -3.95 2.38
C LEU A 54 13.91 -4.15 3.89
N TYR A 55 13.23 -3.30 4.66
CA TYR A 55 13.14 -3.38 6.11
C TYR A 55 11.86 -4.07 6.53
N ILE A 56 11.95 -4.96 7.50
CA ILE A 56 10.82 -5.69 8.08
C ILE A 56 10.76 -5.40 9.57
N TYR A 57 9.61 -4.98 10.06
CA TYR A 57 9.36 -4.70 11.47
C TYR A 57 8.36 -5.69 12.06
N ASN A 58 8.51 -5.99 13.34
CA ASN A 58 7.40 -6.55 14.10
C ASN A 58 6.34 -5.46 14.28
N GLY A 59 5.17 -5.65 13.66
CA GLY A 59 4.16 -4.60 13.57
C GLY A 59 3.53 -4.22 14.91
N GLY A 60 3.32 -5.20 15.81
CA GLY A 60 2.81 -4.93 17.16
C GLY A 60 3.79 -4.10 18.01
N LYS A 61 5.09 -4.40 17.94
CA LYS A 61 6.12 -3.59 18.61
C LYS A 61 6.21 -2.19 18.02
N LEU A 62 6.22 -2.09 16.69
CA LEU A 62 6.27 -0.82 15.98
C LEU A 62 5.06 0.06 16.33
N ALA A 63 3.87 -0.51 16.37
CA ALA A 63 2.65 0.19 16.77
C ALA A 63 2.66 0.66 18.24
N ALA A 64 3.25 -0.13 19.13
CA ALA A 64 3.30 0.19 20.56
C ALA A 64 4.34 1.27 20.90
N LYS A 65 5.53 1.23 20.26
CA LYS A 65 6.64 2.17 20.52
C LYS A 65 7.42 2.44 19.23
N PRO A 66 6.92 3.33 18.35
CA PRO A 66 7.53 3.56 17.04
C PRO A 66 9.01 3.94 17.11
N SER A 67 9.37 4.93 17.94
CA SER A 67 10.73 5.49 18.03
C SER A 67 11.81 4.52 18.55
N ASP A 68 11.38 3.45 19.22
CA ASP A 68 12.28 2.51 19.89
C ASP A 68 12.33 1.16 19.16
N THR A 69 11.59 1.00 18.06
CA THR A 69 11.45 -0.29 17.38
C THR A 69 12.37 -0.38 16.19
N LYS A 70 13.44 -1.19 16.32
CA LYS A 70 14.28 -1.56 15.19
C LYS A 70 13.62 -2.62 14.32
N SER A 71 13.99 -2.60 13.04
CA SER A 71 13.60 -3.66 12.11
C SER A 71 14.12 -4.99 12.64
N ILE A 72 13.29 -6.04 12.50
CA ILE A 72 13.72 -7.41 12.79
C ILE A 72 14.63 -7.95 11.68
N LEU A 73 14.54 -7.36 10.48
CA LEU A 73 15.39 -7.67 9.35
C LEU A 73 15.58 -6.43 8.47
N ALA A 74 16.79 -6.23 7.97
CA ALA A 74 17.12 -5.30 6.90
C ALA A 74 17.82 -6.08 5.78
N LEU A 75 17.12 -6.32 4.69
CA LEU A 75 17.62 -7.03 3.51
C LEU A 75 18.28 -6.03 2.57
N ASP A 76 19.58 -6.16 2.35
CA ASP A 76 20.27 -5.42 1.29
C ASP A 76 19.95 -6.05 -0.06
N LEU A 77 19.24 -5.30 -0.91
CA LEU A 77 18.80 -5.76 -2.21
C LEU A 77 19.91 -5.73 -3.28
N ALA A 78 21.09 -5.17 -2.98
CA ALA A 78 22.30 -5.37 -3.79
C ALA A 78 23.00 -6.70 -3.49
N GLY A 79 22.65 -7.37 -2.38
CA GLY A 79 23.20 -8.67 -1.97
C GLY A 79 22.58 -9.84 -2.72
N ASP A 80 22.17 -10.89 -1.98
CA ASP A 80 21.66 -12.13 -2.56
C ASP A 80 20.45 -11.93 -3.48
N VAL A 81 19.57 -10.98 -3.14
CA VAL A 81 18.41 -10.61 -3.99
C VAL A 81 18.89 -10.02 -5.32
N GLY A 82 19.84 -9.10 -5.27
CA GLY A 82 20.42 -8.47 -6.45
C GLY A 82 21.11 -9.49 -7.34
N LYS A 83 21.91 -10.38 -6.75
CA LYS A 83 22.55 -11.49 -7.46
C LYS A 83 21.53 -12.43 -8.10
N PHE A 84 20.52 -12.86 -7.36
CA PHE A 84 19.47 -13.74 -7.87
C PHE A 84 18.75 -13.14 -9.08
N CYS A 85 18.36 -11.87 -8.98
CA CYS A 85 17.74 -11.14 -10.07
C CYS A 85 18.69 -10.93 -11.25
N GLU A 86 19.96 -10.59 -11.02
CA GLU A 86 20.94 -10.42 -12.09
C GLU A 86 21.22 -11.73 -12.83
N ASP A 87 21.30 -12.85 -12.12
CA ASP A 87 21.45 -14.17 -12.72
C ASP A 87 20.25 -14.50 -13.64
N ALA A 88 19.02 -14.11 -13.24
CA ALA A 88 17.79 -14.32 -14.00
C ALA A 88 17.61 -13.32 -15.17
N THR A 89 17.91 -12.04 -14.97
CA THR A 89 17.54 -10.94 -15.89
C THR A 89 18.74 -10.29 -16.58
N LYS A 90 19.97 -10.69 -16.25
CA LYS A 90 21.24 -10.12 -16.74
C LYS A 90 21.42 -8.63 -16.44
N LYS A 91 20.74 -8.15 -15.40
CA LYS A 91 20.79 -6.75 -14.95
C LYS A 91 20.64 -6.70 -13.43
N PRO A 92 21.45 -5.88 -12.73
CA PRO A 92 21.23 -5.65 -11.32
C PRO A 92 19.87 -4.98 -11.09
N VAL A 93 19.28 -5.26 -9.93
CA VAL A 93 18.11 -4.50 -9.46
C VAL A 93 18.53 -3.14 -8.91
N ARG A 94 17.66 -2.15 -9.04
CA ARG A 94 17.86 -0.81 -8.51
C ARG A 94 16.50 -0.15 -8.29
N ARG A 95 16.39 0.62 -7.20
CA ARG A 95 15.18 1.37 -6.82
C ARG A 95 13.98 0.44 -6.59
N PRO A 96 13.99 -0.35 -5.51
CA PRO A 96 12.80 -1.10 -5.07
C PRO A 96 11.63 -0.13 -4.85
N HIS A 97 10.62 -0.21 -5.71
CA HIS A 97 9.59 0.83 -5.80
C HIS A 97 8.33 0.39 -5.05
N MET A 98 7.48 -0.44 -5.64
CA MET A 98 6.21 -0.86 -5.04
C MET A 98 6.32 -2.26 -4.44
N LEU A 99 5.70 -2.43 -3.28
CA LEU A 99 5.65 -3.70 -2.54
C LEU A 99 4.20 -4.08 -2.28
N PHE A 100 3.83 -5.31 -2.64
CA PHE A 100 2.50 -5.86 -2.38
C PHE A 100 2.60 -7.29 -1.85
N PHE A 101 1.57 -7.71 -1.12
CA PHE A 101 1.36 -9.12 -0.79
C PHE A 101 0.21 -9.69 -1.62
N THR A 102 0.28 -10.99 -1.91
CA THR A 102 -0.87 -11.74 -2.40
C THR A 102 -2.03 -11.70 -1.42
N ARG A 103 -3.26 -11.97 -1.88
CA ARG A 103 -4.45 -11.93 -1.03
C ARG A 103 -4.33 -12.80 0.22
N ASP A 104 -3.73 -13.98 0.09
CA ASP A 104 -3.49 -14.93 1.17
C ASP A 104 -2.23 -14.63 2.00
N GLN A 105 -1.50 -13.56 1.68
CA GLN A 105 -0.29 -13.10 2.35
C GLN A 105 0.92 -14.05 2.24
N SER A 106 0.85 -15.05 1.35
CA SER A 106 1.92 -16.04 1.20
C SER A 106 3.13 -15.51 0.43
N HIS A 107 2.95 -14.55 -0.48
CA HIS A 107 4.04 -14.04 -1.31
C HIS A 107 4.11 -12.51 -1.29
N ALA A 108 5.33 -12.00 -1.23
CA ALA A 108 5.68 -10.62 -1.49
C ALA A 108 6.05 -10.44 -2.98
N ILE A 109 5.57 -9.34 -3.57
CA ILE A 109 5.84 -8.94 -4.94
C ILE A 109 6.46 -7.56 -4.90
N LEU A 110 7.66 -7.43 -5.46
CA LEU A 110 8.45 -6.19 -5.43
C LEU A 110 8.80 -5.77 -6.86
N SER A 111 8.40 -4.55 -7.23
CA SER A 111 8.83 -3.92 -8.48
C SER A 111 10.13 -3.13 -8.29
N PHE A 112 10.91 -3.04 -9.37
CA PHE A 112 12.12 -2.21 -9.41
C PHE A 112 12.10 -1.28 -10.60
N LEU A 113 12.52 -0.03 -10.41
CA LEU A 113 12.62 0.91 -11.54
C LEU A 113 13.75 0.57 -12.51
N SER A 114 14.64 -0.36 -12.17
CA SER A 114 15.55 -0.99 -13.14
C SER A 114 14.84 -1.92 -14.14
N GLY A 115 13.57 -2.29 -13.90
CA GLY A 115 12.73 -3.02 -14.85
C GLY A 115 12.33 -4.44 -14.45
N GLN A 116 12.62 -4.86 -13.21
CA GLN A 116 12.35 -6.22 -12.73
C GLN A 116 11.10 -6.29 -11.84
N VAL A 117 10.50 -7.47 -11.78
CA VAL A 117 9.51 -7.88 -10.77
C VAL A 117 10.05 -9.11 -10.05
N LEU A 118 10.20 -9.01 -8.73
CA LEU A 118 10.62 -10.10 -7.84
C LEU A 118 9.41 -10.72 -7.16
N PHE A 119 9.38 -12.05 -7.11
CA PHE A 119 8.46 -12.88 -6.35
C PHE A 119 9.23 -13.57 -5.24
N MET A 120 8.74 -13.42 -4.01
CA MET A 120 9.37 -13.96 -2.81
C MET A 120 8.32 -14.57 -1.90
N ASP A 121 8.57 -15.76 -1.38
CA ASP A 121 7.76 -16.35 -0.32
C ASP A 121 7.89 -15.46 0.93
N ALA A 122 6.76 -14.99 1.45
CA ALA A 122 6.74 -13.96 2.48
C ALA A 122 7.18 -14.48 3.86
N GLU A 123 6.93 -15.75 4.16
CA GLU A 123 7.25 -16.37 5.45
C GLU A 123 8.69 -16.84 5.53
N SER A 124 9.24 -17.44 4.49
CA SER A 124 10.61 -17.95 4.47
C SER A 124 11.59 -16.96 3.83
N ARG A 125 11.07 -15.91 3.18
CA ARG A 125 11.84 -14.87 2.47
C ARG A 125 12.65 -15.48 1.32
N LYS A 126 12.21 -16.66 0.86
CA LYS A 126 12.83 -17.40 -0.23
C LYS A 126 12.49 -16.72 -1.55
N LEU A 127 13.51 -16.47 -2.35
CA LEU A 127 13.37 -15.91 -3.69
C LEU A 127 12.86 -16.99 -4.64
N GLU A 128 11.79 -16.69 -5.37
CA GLU A 128 11.13 -17.66 -6.24
C GLU A 128 11.34 -17.38 -7.72
N ALA A 129 11.17 -16.12 -8.13
CA ALA A 129 11.39 -15.69 -9.50
C ALA A 129 11.74 -14.20 -9.56
N CYS A 130 12.54 -13.83 -10.55
CA CYS A 130 12.78 -12.44 -10.89
C CYS A 130 12.67 -12.28 -12.40
N LEU A 131 11.66 -11.53 -12.85
CA LEU A 131 11.33 -11.40 -14.26
C LEU A 131 11.71 -10.02 -14.78
N SER A 132 12.26 -9.95 -15.99
CA SER A 132 12.55 -8.68 -16.66
C SER A 132 11.34 -8.22 -17.47
N MET A 133 10.72 -7.12 -17.04
CA MET A 133 9.57 -6.50 -17.72
C MET A 133 9.98 -5.29 -18.57
N GLY A 134 11.29 -5.03 -18.74
CA GLY A 134 11.82 -3.93 -19.54
C GLY A 134 12.67 -2.97 -18.71
N LYS A 135 12.19 -1.73 -18.56
CA LYS A 135 12.81 -0.65 -17.78
C LYS A 135 11.73 0.05 -16.98
N ASN A 136 12.02 0.53 -15.78
CA ASN A 136 11.10 1.40 -15.03
C ASN A 136 9.72 0.76 -14.79
N VAL A 137 9.71 -0.42 -14.17
CA VAL A 137 8.47 -1.03 -13.67
C VAL A 137 8.10 -0.28 -12.40
N HIS A 138 7.06 0.54 -12.51
CA HIS A 138 6.57 1.33 -11.40
C HIS A 138 5.87 0.43 -10.40
N ALA A 139 4.80 -0.25 -10.80
CA ALA A 139 4.04 -1.17 -9.95
C ALA A 139 3.96 -2.58 -10.54
N ALA A 140 3.81 -3.58 -9.68
CA ALA A 140 3.49 -4.96 -10.03
C ALA A 140 2.38 -5.45 -9.09
N TRP A 141 1.12 -5.30 -9.52
CA TRP A 141 -0.06 -5.42 -8.68
C TRP A 141 -0.68 -6.82 -8.74
N PRO A 142 -0.80 -7.57 -7.64
CA PRO A 142 -1.43 -8.89 -7.64
C PRO A 142 -2.96 -8.80 -7.80
N THR A 143 -3.54 -9.73 -8.55
CA THR A 143 -5.00 -9.90 -8.58
C THR A 143 -5.51 -10.63 -7.33
N PRO A 144 -6.70 -10.28 -6.81
CA PRO A 144 -7.28 -10.94 -5.65
C PRO A 144 -7.49 -12.46 -5.79
N ASP A 145 -7.69 -12.98 -6.99
CA ASP A 145 -7.81 -14.42 -7.28
C ASP A 145 -6.46 -15.15 -7.35
N MET A 146 -5.35 -14.41 -7.19
CA MET A 146 -3.97 -14.89 -7.18
C MET A 146 -3.52 -15.59 -8.48
N LYS A 147 -4.17 -15.31 -9.60
CA LYS A 147 -3.79 -15.89 -10.90
C LYS A 147 -2.87 -14.99 -11.72
N MET A 148 -2.81 -13.71 -11.39
CA MET A 148 -2.07 -12.73 -12.16
C MET A 148 -1.35 -11.72 -11.27
N VAL A 149 -0.24 -11.20 -11.79
CA VAL A 149 0.37 -9.94 -11.36
C VAL A 149 0.43 -9.01 -12.58
N LEU A 150 0.04 -7.76 -12.38
CA LEU A 150 -0.09 -6.76 -13.45
C LEU A 150 1.02 -5.71 -13.29
N ALA A 151 1.98 -5.72 -14.21
CA ALA A 151 3.12 -4.83 -14.18
C ALA A 151 2.89 -3.59 -15.06
N ALA A 152 3.07 -2.41 -14.46
CA ALA A 152 3.04 -1.11 -15.13
C ALA A 152 4.48 -0.65 -15.41
N ASN A 153 4.87 -0.65 -16.68
CA ASN A 153 6.18 -0.18 -17.14
C ASN A 153 6.02 1.23 -17.73
N ILE A 154 6.46 2.22 -16.96
CA ILE A 154 6.32 3.64 -17.27
C ILE A 154 7.22 4.06 -18.43
N ALA A 155 8.46 3.58 -18.47
CA ALA A 155 9.44 4.07 -19.43
C ALA A 155 9.13 3.61 -20.87
N GLU A 156 8.60 2.40 -21.00
CA GLU A 156 8.27 1.80 -22.29
C GLU A 156 6.77 1.86 -22.61
N LYS A 157 5.96 2.46 -21.72
CA LYS A 157 4.50 2.60 -21.85
C LYS A 157 3.82 1.25 -22.11
N LYS A 158 4.20 0.24 -21.31
CA LYS A 158 3.68 -1.12 -21.43
C LYS A 158 2.90 -1.52 -20.19
N PHE A 159 1.81 -2.24 -20.42
CA PHE A 159 1.06 -2.92 -19.38
C PHE A 159 1.15 -4.43 -19.61
N ILE A 160 1.62 -5.15 -18.59
CA ILE A 160 2.07 -6.54 -18.75
C ILE A 160 1.36 -7.42 -17.72
N ARG A 161 0.74 -8.51 -18.18
CA ARG A 161 0.15 -9.54 -17.33
C ARG A 161 1.15 -10.67 -17.13
N ILE A 162 1.42 -11.00 -15.87
CA ILE A 162 2.23 -12.15 -15.47
C ILE A 162 1.27 -13.18 -14.89
N TRP A 163 1.15 -14.35 -15.52
CA TRP A 163 0.43 -15.48 -14.97
C TRP A 163 1.18 -16.08 -13.80
N THR A 164 0.46 -16.38 -12.72
CA THR A 164 1.02 -16.91 -11.48
C THR A 164 0.40 -18.26 -11.11
N ASP A 165 1.26 -19.22 -10.80
CA ASP A 165 0.92 -20.46 -10.09
C ASP A 165 1.92 -20.61 -8.95
N TYR A 166 1.56 -20.05 -7.80
CA TYR A 166 2.38 -20.04 -6.60
C TYR A 166 2.66 -21.45 -6.07
N LYS A 167 1.71 -22.38 -6.23
CA LYS A 167 1.90 -23.77 -5.79
C LYS A 167 2.91 -24.50 -6.65
N ALA A 168 2.92 -24.23 -7.96
CA ALA A 168 3.89 -24.79 -8.89
C ALA A 168 5.19 -23.96 -9.01
N HIS A 169 5.31 -22.85 -8.27
CA HIS A 169 6.40 -21.87 -8.38
C HIS A 169 6.63 -21.41 -9.84
N LYS A 170 5.52 -21.14 -10.57
CA LYS A 170 5.57 -20.78 -11.99
C LYS A 170 5.05 -19.36 -12.20
N PHE A 171 5.87 -18.55 -12.85
CA PHE A 171 5.59 -17.14 -13.16
C PHE A 171 5.96 -16.89 -14.62
N THR A 172 4.98 -16.61 -15.48
CA THR A 172 5.19 -16.54 -16.93
C THR A 172 4.32 -15.49 -17.59
N PHE A 173 4.80 -14.96 -18.71
CA PHE A 173 4.01 -14.11 -19.60
C PHE A 173 4.41 -14.41 -21.05
N ASP A 174 3.48 -14.27 -21.98
CA ASP A 174 3.73 -14.32 -23.42
C ASP A 174 3.82 -12.88 -23.97
N PRO A 175 4.97 -12.46 -24.53
CA PRO A 175 5.13 -11.12 -25.08
C PRO A 175 4.11 -10.73 -26.17
N THR A 176 3.46 -11.69 -26.81
CA THR A 176 2.50 -11.46 -27.90
C THR A 176 1.07 -11.26 -27.43
N THR A 177 0.69 -11.85 -26.29
CA THR A 177 -0.70 -11.83 -25.80
C THR A 177 -0.87 -11.21 -24.42
N ASP A 178 0.19 -11.15 -23.61
CA ASP A 178 0.16 -10.61 -22.26
C ASP A 178 0.77 -9.20 -22.14
N VAL A 179 1.22 -8.59 -23.24
CA VAL A 179 1.82 -7.25 -23.26
C VAL A 179 0.98 -6.31 -24.11
N MET A 180 0.45 -5.25 -23.49
CA MET A 180 -0.20 -4.14 -24.18
C MET A 180 0.79 -3.00 -24.38
N ASN A 181 0.88 -2.50 -25.62
CA ASN A 181 1.60 -1.28 -25.95
C ASN A 181 0.67 -0.08 -25.78
N LEU A 182 0.73 0.62 -24.65
CA LEU A 182 -0.16 1.74 -24.38
C LEU A 182 0.21 3.00 -25.18
N ALA A 183 1.42 3.07 -25.74
CA ALA A 183 1.83 4.20 -26.57
C ALA A 183 0.95 4.37 -27.82
N THR A 184 0.24 3.32 -28.27
CA THR A 184 -0.70 3.41 -29.40
C THR A 184 -1.96 4.20 -29.07
N GLU A 185 -2.25 4.38 -27.79
CA GLU A 185 -3.45 5.06 -27.29
C GLU A 185 -3.20 6.54 -26.95
N GLU A 186 -1.99 7.06 -27.25
CA GLU A 186 -1.64 8.46 -27.00
C GLU A 186 -2.34 9.42 -27.95
N GLY A 187 -2.84 10.53 -27.41
CA GLY A 187 -3.52 11.55 -28.17
C GLY A 187 -3.90 12.74 -27.30
N GLY A 188 -4.64 13.71 -27.86
CA GLY A 188 -5.00 14.94 -27.15
C GLY A 188 -5.72 14.72 -25.81
N GLU A 189 -6.56 13.70 -25.72
CA GLU A 189 -7.31 13.32 -24.50
C GLU A 189 -6.45 12.60 -23.46
N ARG A 190 -5.35 11.98 -23.88
CA ARG A 190 -4.42 11.19 -23.06
C ARG A 190 -2.99 11.43 -23.58
N PRO A 191 -2.38 12.58 -23.23
CA PRO A 191 -1.16 13.06 -23.88
C PRO A 191 0.09 12.24 -23.54
N ASP A 192 0.04 11.48 -22.45
CA ASP A 192 1.11 10.55 -22.07
C ASP A 192 0.53 9.32 -21.37
N THR A 193 0.49 8.18 -22.07
CA THR A 193 -0.16 6.94 -21.61
C THR A 193 0.79 6.03 -20.83
N ALA A 194 1.92 6.55 -20.35
CA ALA A 194 2.75 5.79 -19.43
C ALA A 194 1.92 5.36 -18.20
N PRO A 195 1.78 4.05 -17.94
CA PRO A 195 0.92 3.55 -16.87
C PRO A 195 1.60 3.73 -15.52
N ILE A 196 0.94 4.38 -14.56
CA ILE A 196 1.48 4.62 -13.22
C ILE A 196 1.15 3.43 -12.30
N CYS A 197 -0.11 3.30 -11.87
CA CYS A 197 -0.53 2.25 -10.94
C CYS A 197 -1.76 1.50 -11.54
N PRO A 198 -1.71 0.17 -11.70
CA PRO A 198 -2.81 -0.63 -12.26
C PRO A 198 -3.65 -1.28 -11.17
N ILE A 199 -4.53 -0.50 -10.53
CA ILE A 199 -5.30 -0.94 -9.37
C ILE A 199 -6.34 -1.98 -9.79
N THR A 200 -6.33 -3.15 -9.18
CA THR A 200 -7.25 -4.25 -9.49
C THR A 200 -8.54 -4.17 -8.68
N ASP A 201 -9.66 -4.51 -9.31
CA ASP A 201 -10.93 -4.70 -8.60
C ASP A 201 -10.98 -6.02 -7.82
N ALA A 202 -11.93 -6.11 -6.89
CA ALA A 202 -12.15 -7.28 -6.05
C ALA A 202 -12.50 -8.56 -6.83
N SER A 203 -13.06 -8.43 -8.05
CA SER A 203 -13.39 -9.57 -8.91
C SER A 203 -12.20 -10.14 -9.68
N SER A 204 -11.04 -9.46 -9.66
CA SER A 204 -9.84 -9.82 -10.46
C SER A 204 -10.06 -9.73 -11.97
N LYS A 205 -11.10 -9.03 -12.41
CA LYS A 205 -11.44 -8.92 -13.82
C LYS A 205 -10.93 -7.63 -14.43
N TYR A 206 -11.02 -6.53 -13.70
CA TYR A 206 -10.71 -5.21 -14.21
C TYR A 206 -9.50 -4.61 -13.49
N ALA A 207 -8.63 -3.98 -14.27
CA ALA A 207 -7.56 -3.13 -13.77
C ALA A 207 -7.80 -1.67 -14.20
N PHE A 208 -7.63 -0.75 -13.26
CA PHE A 208 -7.78 0.69 -13.41
C PHE A 208 -6.39 1.30 -13.48
N ILE A 209 -5.97 1.68 -14.69
CA ILE A 209 -4.61 2.13 -14.98
C ILE A 209 -4.60 3.65 -15.06
N THR A 210 -4.09 4.29 -14.02
CA THR A 210 -3.84 5.73 -14.02
C THR A 210 -2.66 6.07 -14.93
N LEU A 211 -2.71 7.24 -15.59
CA LEU A 211 -1.76 7.61 -16.64
C LEU A 211 -0.93 8.84 -16.26
N ARG A 212 0.34 8.84 -16.66
CA ARG A 212 1.27 9.94 -16.37
C ARG A 212 0.79 11.29 -16.90
N GLY A 213 0.12 11.33 -18.05
CA GLY A 213 -0.41 12.55 -18.68
C GLY A 213 -1.88 12.84 -18.37
N GLY A 214 -2.50 12.07 -17.47
CA GLY A 214 -3.93 12.17 -17.16
C GLY A 214 -4.77 11.19 -17.99
N GLY A 215 -6.00 10.97 -17.52
CA GLY A 215 -6.90 9.94 -18.00
C GLY A 215 -6.71 8.59 -17.30
N LEU A 216 -7.53 7.64 -17.73
CA LEU A 216 -7.63 6.31 -17.15
C LEU A 216 -7.90 5.27 -18.24
N PHE A 217 -7.28 4.10 -18.13
CA PHE A 217 -7.75 2.90 -18.82
C PHE A 217 -8.38 1.93 -17.84
N VAL A 218 -9.56 1.41 -18.19
CA VAL A 218 -10.12 0.21 -17.55
C VAL A 218 -9.87 -0.95 -18.49
N VAL A 219 -9.07 -1.91 -18.05
CA VAL A 219 -8.65 -3.08 -18.84
C VAL A 219 -9.30 -4.34 -18.28
N ASP A 220 -9.94 -5.13 -19.15
CA ASP A 220 -10.28 -6.52 -18.83
C ASP A 220 -9.01 -7.35 -18.92
N VAL A 221 -8.50 -7.76 -17.76
CA VAL A 221 -7.24 -8.50 -17.63
C VAL A 221 -7.43 -10.01 -17.76
N THR A 222 -8.66 -10.48 -17.97
CA THR A 222 -8.97 -11.91 -18.15
C THR A 222 -9.02 -12.33 -19.62
N GLU A 223 -9.26 -11.38 -20.53
CA GLU A 223 -9.20 -11.63 -21.97
C GLU A 223 -7.76 -11.89 -22.45
N THR A 224 -7.62 -12.65 -23.54
CA THR A 224 -6.31 -12.94 -24.16
C THR A 224 -6.41 -12.68 -25.67
N PRO A 225 -5.80 -11.61 -26.20
CA PRO A 225 -5.05 -10.57 -25.48
C PRO A 225 -5.94 -9.72 -24.54
N MET A 226 -5.32 -9.08 -23.53
CA MET A 226 -6.01 -8.13 -22.65
C MET A 226 -6.63 -6.96 -23.45
N LYS A 227 -7.71 -6.38 -22.95
CA LYS A 227 -8.50 -5.40 -23.71
C LYS A 227 -8.89 -4.17 -22.88
N ILE A 228 -8.66 -2.98 -23.43
CA ILE A 228 -9.25 -1.75 -22.89
C ILE A 228 -10.75 -1.80 -23.15
N VAL A 229 -11.54 -1.76 -22.07
CA VAL A 229 -13.02 -1.82 -22.13
C VAL A 229 -13.67 -0.48 -21.84
N ALA A 230 -12.97 0.44 -21.18
CA ALA A 230 -13.41 1.81 -21.00
C ALA A 230 -12.20 2.75 -20.82
N THR A 231 -12.41 4.04 -21.11
CA THR A 231 -11.39 5.09 -21.00
C THR A 231 -12.00 6.33 -20.37
N LEU A 232 -11.20 7.07 -19.60
CA LEU A 232 -11.47 8.46 -19.22
C LEU A 232 -10.37 9.36 -19.77
N ASP A 233 -10.67 10.63 -20.02
CA ASP A 233 -9.70 11.60 -20.53
C ASP A 233 -8.98 12.37 -19.41
N ASN A 234 -8.04 13.24 -19.80
CA ASN A 234 -7.27 14.07 -18.88
C ASN A 234 -8.05 15.24 -18.25
N ASN A 235 -9.29 15.49 -18.65
CA ASN A 235 -10.22 16.39 -17.95
C ASN A 235 -11.03 15.64 -16.89
N ASP A 236 -11.31 14.34 -17.12
CA ASP A 236 -12.01 13.48 -16.15
C ASP A 236 -11.10 13.08 -14.98
N ILE A 237 -9.85 12.70 -15.28
CA ILE A 237 -8.84 12.27 -14.32
C ILE A 237 -7.54 13.02 -14.60
N HIS A 238 -7.08 13.78 -13.62
CA HIS A 238 -5.83 14.53 -13.75
C HIS A 238 -4.58 13.60 -13.75
N PRO A 239 -3.41 14.11 -14.15
CA PRO A 239 -2.19 13.34 -14.29
C PRO A 239 -1.63 12.66 -13.02
N ALA A 240 -0.74 11.69 -13.24
CA ALA A 240 0.21 11.16 -12.25
C ALA A 240 -0.38 10.54 -10.96
N GLY A 241 -1.61 10.04 -11.02
CA GLY A 241 -2.22 9.27 -9.93
C GLY A 241 -1.51 7.95 -9.63
N CYS A 242 -1.26 7.62 -8.36
CA CYS A 242 -0.87 6.25 -7.98
C CYS A 242 -1.75 5.63 -6.88
N GLY A 243 -2.39 6.45 -6.04
CA GLY A 243 -3.29 5.94 -5.02
C GLY A 243 -4.55 5.37 -5.67
N GLY A 244 -4.91 4.15 -5.27
CA GLY A 244 -6.22 3.59 -5.55
C GLY A 244 -6.66 2.57 -4.51
N VAL A 245 -7.93 2.59 -4.15
CA VAL A 245 -8.54 1.61 -3.25
C VAL A 245 -10.01 1.41 -3.60
N GLN A 246 -10.45 0.15 -3.60
CA GLN A 246 -11.88 -0.17 -3.71
C GLN A 246 -12.52 -0.23 -2.32
N VAL A 247 -13.64 0.45 -2.14
CA VAL A 247 -14.52 0.34 -0.96
C VAL A 247 -15.94 0.06 -1.45
N GLY A 248 -16.42 -1.16 -1.22
CA GLY A 248 -17.70 -1.62 -1.79
C GLY A 248 -17.63 -1.64 -3.32
N ASP A 249 -18.64 -1.06 -3.98
CA ASP A 249 -18.72 -0.95 -5.44
C ASP A 249 -18.14 0.37 -5.99
N VAL A 250 -17.31 1.04 -5.19
CA VAL A 250 -16.65 2.29 -5.57
C VAL A 250 -15.14 2.09 -5.60
N MET A 251 -14.53 2.43 -6.74
CA MET A 251 -13.09 2.57 -6.87
C MET A 251 -12.70 4.02 -6.61
N TYR A 252 -11.95 4.26 -5.54
CA TYR A 252 -11.33 5.55 -5.29
C TYR A 252 -9.96 5.58 -5.96
N LEU A 253 -9.67 6.69 -6.65
CA LEU A 253 -8.40 6.95 -7.31
C LEU A 253 -7.97 8.36 -6.95
N ASN A 254 -6.68 8.65 -7.00
CA ASN A 254 -6.20 10.02 -6.92
C ASN A 254 -5.43 10.45 -8.17
N SER A 255 -5.19 11.74 -8.25
CA SER A 255 -4.20 12.38 -9.11
C SER A 255 -3.24 13.18 -8.24
N GLY A 256 -1.97 13.18 -8.63
CA GLY A 256 -0.87 13.66 -7.83
C GLY A 256 0.09 14.53 -8.62
N GLY A 257 1.06 15.11 -7.93
CA GLY A 257 2.23 15.73 -8.54
C GLY A 257 3.25 14.70 -9.05
N GLY A 258 4.22 15.18 -9.82
CA GLY A 258 5.31 14.35 -10.35
C GLY A 258 5.36 14.21 -11.87
N TRP A 259 4.46 14.89 -12.58
CA TRP A 259 4.62 15.16 -14.01
C TRP A 259 5.20 16.57 -14.19
N PRO A 260 6.23 16.80 -15.03
CA PRO A 260 6.90 18.12 -15.09
C PRO A 260 6.01 19.32 -15.40
N VAL A 261 4.86 19.12 -16.06
CA VAL A 261 3.89 20.19 -16.36
C VAL A 261 2.77 20.30 -15.32
N ALA A 262 2.66 19.33 -14.41
CA ALA A 262 1.76 19.30 -13.27
C ALA A 262 2.53 18.80 -12.03
N PRO A 263 3.50 19.58 -11.52
CA PRO A 263 4.38 19.13 -10.44
C PRO A 263 3.66 19.05 -9.09
N LEU A 264 2.48 19.65 -8.97
CA LEU A 264 1.60 19.64 -7.81
C LEU A 264 0.19 19.35 -8.28
N SER A 265 -0.47 18.40 -7.64
CA SER A 265 -1.90 18.14 -7.78
C SER A 265 -2.34 17.29 -6.60
N TYR A 266 -3.53 17.55 -6.12
CA TYR A 266 -4.19 16.68 -5.18
C TYR A 266 -5.65 16.65 -5.57
N ASP A 267 -6.03 15.57 -6.22
CA ASP A 267 -7.41 15.29 -6.56
C ASP A 267 -7.75 13.87 -6.12
N VAL A 268 -8.94 13.67 -5.57
CA VAL A 268 -9.46 12.32 -5.29
C VAL A 268 -10.79 12.15 -6.00
N TYR A 269 -10.93 11.03 -6.68
CA TYR A 269 -12.09 10.68 -7.48
C TYR A 269 -12.76 9.43 -6.92
N ALA A 270 -14.08 9.36 -7.06
CA ALA A 270 -14.87 8.16 -6.82
C ALA A 270 -15.46 7.67 -8.15
N LEU A 271 -15.21 6.41 -8.48
CA LEU A 271 -15.73 5.76 -9.68
C LEU A 271 -16.70 4.66 -9.25
N ASP A 272 -17.97 4.75 -9.68
CA ASP A 272 -18.91 3.65 -9.56
C ASP A 272 -18.55 2.57 -10.60
N ILE A 273 -18.20 1.38 -10.12
CA ILE A 273 -17.74 0.29 -10.98
C ILE A 273 -18.84 -0.73 -11.31
N SER A 274 -20.05 -0.56 -10.76
CA SER A 274 -21.19 -1.48 -10.98
C SER A 274 -21.69 -1.49 -12.44
N GLY A 275 -21.44 -0.40 -13.17
CA GLY A 275 -21.82 -0.23 -14.57
C GLY A 275 -20.86 -0.88 -15.58
N LEU A 276 -19.72 -1.42 -15.15
CA LEU A 276 -18.71 -1.96 -16.07
C LEU A 276 -19.19 -3.22 -16.82
N PRO A 277 -18.76 -3.42 -18.08
CA PRO A 277 -17.94 -2.51 -18.90
C PRO A 277 -18.77 -1.45 -19.66
N LYS A 278 -20.09 -1.35 -19.42
CA LYS A 278 -20.98 -0.50 -20.23
C LYS A 278 -20.72 0.99 -20.05
N SER A 279 -20.37 1.40 -18.83
CA SER A 279 -20.07 2.79 -18.50
C SER A 279 -19.09 2.86 -17.34
N VAL A 280 -18.26 3.89 -17.35
CA VAL A 280 -17.45 4.34 -16.21
C VAL A 280 -17.49 5.86 -16.19
N SER A 281 -17.54 6.44 -15.01
CA SER A 281 -17.39 7.88 -14.81
C SER A 281 -16.64 8.13 -13.52
N ALA A 282 -15.87 9.21 -13.50
CA ALA A 282 -15.20 9.69 -12.31
C ALA A 282 -15.95 10.89 -11.74
N LYS A 283 -16.22 10.85 -10.44
CA LYS A 283 -16.69 12.01 -9.69
C LYS A 283 -15.53 12.57 -8.89
N LEU A 284 -15.11 13.80 -9.18
CA LEU A 284 -14.17 14.54 -8.33
C LEU A 284 -14.81 14.77 -6.95
N ILE A 285 -14.13 14.30 -5.90
CA ILE A 285 -14.57 14.38 -4.50
C ILE A 285 -13.96 15.58 -3.79
N THR A 286 -12.66 15.78 -3.99
CA THR A 286 -11.88 16.83 -3.37
C THR A 286 -10.73 17.20 -4.30
N SER A 287 -10.36 18.48 -4.27
CA SER A 287 -9.24 19.04 -5.02
C SER A 287 -8.56 20.12 -4.18
N ARG A 288 -7.24 20.29 -4.34
CA ARG A 288 -6.46 21.27 -3.56
C ARG A 288 -5.56 22.17 -4.41
N ASP A 289 -6.05 22.58 -5.57
CA ASP A 289 -5.31 23.40 -6.55
C ASP A 289 -4.74 24.72 -6.01
N THR A 290 -5.27 25.24 -4.89
CA THR A 290 -4.87 26.53 -4.32
C THR A 290 -3.82 26.43 -3.22
N ARG A 291 -3.28 25.25 -2.93
CA ARG A 291 -2.28 25.02 -1.87
C ARG A 291 -1.16 24.10 -2.36
N PHE A 292 -0.05 24.13 -1.64
CA PHE A 292 1.08 23.25 -1.89
C PHE A 292 0.69 21.82 -1.48
N SER A 293 0.26 21.03 -2.45
CA SER A 293 -0.34 19.71 -2.23
C SER A 293 0.01 18.71 -3.32
N ASP A 294 0.13 17.46 -2.91
CA ASP A 294 0.60 16.37 -3.74
C ASP A 294 0.05 15.03 -3.25
N SER A 295 -1.09 14.60 -3.80
CA SER A 295 -1.71 13.33 -3.41
C SER A 295 -0.88 12.14 -3.87
N HIS A 296 -0.76 11.10 -3.04
CA HIS A 296 0.03 9.92 -3.40
C HIS A 296 -0.57 8.58 -2.96
N GLY A 297 -0.19 8.02 -1.80
CA GLY A 297 -0.76 6.78 -1.31
C GLY A 297 -2.18 6.96 -0.79
N MET A 298 -2.98 5.91 -0.87
CA MET A 298 -4.29 5.86 -0.21
C MET A 298 -4.60 4.47 0.34
N VAL A 299 -5.47 4.42 1.34
CA VAL A 299 -5.92 3.17 1.94
C VAL A 299 -7.34 3.28 2.50
N GLY A 300 -8.08 2.18 2.53
CA GLY A 300 -9.37 2.10 3.20
C GLY A 300 -9.20 1.78 4.69
N VAL A 301 -9.84 2.55 5.57
CA VAL A 301 -9.86 2.37 7.02
C VAL A 301 -11.32 2.29 7.47
N GLY A 302 -11.82 1.07 7.66
CA GLY A 302 -13.25 0.84 7.87
C GLY A 302 -14.06 1.32 6.66
N ARG A 303 -14.95 2.30 6.87
CA ARG A 303 -15.73 2.96 5.80
C ARG A 303 -15.05 4.20 5.22
N TYR A 304 -13.90 4.59 5.74
CA TYR A 304 -13.23 5.82 5.33
C TYR A 304 -12.13 5.50 4.34
N VAL A 305 -11.84 6.44 3.44
CA VAL A 305 -10.66 6.43 2.60
C VAL A 305 -9.70 7.48 3.13
N TRP A 306 -8.48 7.07 3.43
CA TRP A 306 -7.40 7.93 3.86
C TRP A 306 -6.45 8.17 2.68
N SER A 307 -6.23 9.44 2.31
CA SER A 307 -5.40 9.82 1.16
C SER A 307 -4.28 10.76 1.60
N ALA A 308 -3.04 10.33 1.37
CA ALA A 308 -1.84 11.04 1.79
C ALA A 308 -1.53 12.25 0.89
N ASP A 309 -1.24 13.39 1.51
CA ASP A 309 -0.72 14.61 0.88
C ASP A 309 0.77 14.75 1.24
N ARG A 310 1.67 14.41 0.31
CA ARG A 310 3.14 14.46 0.51
C ARG A 310 3.58 15.88 0.83
N ALA A 311 3.24 16.82 -0.04
CA ALA A 311 3.62 18.23 0.05
C ALA A 311 2.93 18.94 1.23
N GLY A 312 1.69 18.55 1.54
CA GLY A 312 0.90 19.14 2.62
C GLY A 312 1.17 18.56 4.01
N ASN A 313 1.95 17.48 4.13
CA ASN A 313 2.22 16.80 5.40
C ASN A 313 0.96 16.38 6.17
N GLU A 314 -0.03 15.85 5.45
CA GLU A 314 -1.31 15.47 6.05
C GLU A 314 -1.95 14.25 5.38
N ILE A 315 -2.92 13.65 6.07
CA ILE A 315 -3.80 12.62 5.53
C ILE A 315 -5.22 13.17 5.48
N GLU A 316 -5.83 13.23 4.30
CA GLU A 316 -7.27 13.55 4.18
C GLU A 316 -8.12 12.32 4.48
N ILE A 317 -9.26 12.52 5.14
CA ILE A 317 -10.22 11.48 5.46
C ILE A 317 -11.51 11.74 4.69
N ILE A 318 -11.86 10.78 3.83
CA ILE A 318 -13.05 10.82 2.99
C ILE A 318 -14.03 9.77 3.48
N ASP A 319 -15.28 10.16 3.68
CA ASP A 319 -16.35 9.23 4.03
C ASP A 319 -16.92 8.56 2.77
N SER A 320 -16.80 7.23 2.68
CA SER A 320 -17.22 6.50 1.49
C SER A 320 -18.73 6.45 1.29
N LEU A 321 -19.55 6.70 2.33
CA LEU A 321 -21.01 6.72 2.14
C LEU A 321 -21.49 8.04 1.55
N THR A 322 -20.90 9.16 1.97
CA THR A 322 -21.31 10.49 1.49
C THR A 322 -20.47 10.97 0.32
N ASN A 323 -19.30 10.36 0.09
CA ASN A 323 -18.28 10.83 -0.86
C ASN A 323 -17.91 12.29 -0.59
N LEU A 324 -17.57 12.58 0.67
CA LEU A 324 -17.16 13.91 1.13
C LEU A 324 -15.90 13.80 1.98
N SER A 325 -15.05 14.82 1.88
CA SER A 325 -14.01 15.08 2.88
C SER A 325 -14.66 15.38 4.22
N VAL A 326 -14.27 14.66 5.27
CA VAL A 326 -14.84 14.79 6.62
C VAL A 326 -13.81 15.16 7.69
N GLY A 327 -12.54 15.30 7.30
CA GLY A 327 -11.48 15.71 8.19
C GLY A 327 -10.10 15.45 7.60
N SER A 328 -9.06 15.80 8.36
CA SER A 328 -7.69 15.48 8.04
C SER A 328 -6.87 15.23 9.31
N ILE A 329 -5.71 14.59 9.15
CA ILE A 329 -4.71 14.37 10.20
C ILE A 329 -3.48 15.18 9.82
N ASP A 330 -3.17 16.22 10.60
CA ASP A 330 -1.90 16.95 10.47
C ASP A 330 -0.77 16.08 11.03
N LEU A 331 0.29 15.90 10.23
CA LEU A 331 1.45 15.09 10.61
C LEU A 331 2.62 15.94 11.09
N ASN A 332 2.56 17.27 10.91
CA ASN A 332 3.53 18.17 11.51
C ASN A 332 3.41 18.11 13.03
N SER A 333 4.46 17.64 13.67
CA SER A 333 4.42 17.30 15.09
C SER A 333 5.81 17.29 15.70
N GLN A 334 5.89 16.97 16.99
CA GLN A 334 7.17 16.70 17.65
C GLN A 334 7.95 15.52 17.04
N PHE A 335 7.28 14.63 16.29
CA PHE A 335 7.93 13.46 15.68
C PHE A 335 8.62 13.80 14.36
N SER A 336 8.08 14.75 13.61
CA SER A 336 8.63 15.28 12.36
C SER A 336 8.03 16.63 12.04
N GLY A 337 8.87 17.59 11.63
CA GLY A 337 8.43 18.90 11.12
C GLY A 337 8.16 18.92 9.62
N ASP A 338 8.47 17.84 8.92
CA ASP A 338 8.24 17.68 7.48
C ASP A 338 8.27 16.17 7.14
N PRO A 339 7.17 15.43 7.42
CA PRO A 339 7.12 13.97 7.29
C PRO A 339 7.01 13.45 5.85
N ALA A 340 6.40 14.20 4.93
CA ALA A 340 6.09 13.81 3.56
C ALA A 340 5.51 12.38 3.44
N PRO A 341 4.24 12.16 3.87
CA PRO A 341 3.62 10.84 3.86
C PRO A 341 3.42 10.33 2.44
N ASP A 342 3.90 9.12 2.15
CA ASP A 342 3.91 8.55 0.81
C ASP A 342 2.88 7.42 0.70
N LEU A 343 3.28 6.15 0.78
CA LEU A 343 2.34 5.02 0.80
C LEU A 343 1.81 4.70 2.20
N LEU A 344 0.58 4.17 2.27
CA LEU A 344 -0.15 3.84 3.49
C LEU A 344 -0.51 2.35 3.55
N ALA A 345 -0.48 1.75 4.75
CA ALA A 345 -0.92 0.37 4.96
C ALA A 345 -1.60 0.18 6.32
N VAL A 346 -2.69 -0.57 6.36
CA VAL A 346 -3.52 -0.75 7.56
C VAL A 346 -3.15 -2.06 8.27
N SER A 347 -3.00 -1.99 9.59
CA SER A 347 -2.86 -3.15 10.47
C SER A 347 -4.03 -4.14 10.31
N PRO A 348 -3.84 -5.45 10.60
CA PRO A 348 -4.90 -6.45 10.39
C PRO A 348 -6.20 -6.17 11.14
N ASP A 349 -6.09 -5.59 12.35
CA ASP A 349 -7.23 -5.25 13.21
C ASP A 349 -7.79 -3.84 12.95
N GLY A 350 -7.17 -3.08 12.05
CA GLY A 350 -7.56 -1.71 11.73
C GLY A 350 -7.23 -0.68 12.81
N ALA A 351 -6.50 -1.04 13.87
CA ALA A 351 -6.19 -0.14 14.98
C ALA A 351 -5.09 0.88 14.65
N TYR A 352 -4.30 0.61 13.62
CA TYR A 352 -3.16 1.42 13.19
C TYR A 352 -3.06 1.52 11.66
N VAL A 353 -2.59 2.67 11.20
CA VAL A 353 -2.11 2.90 9.83
C VAL A 353 -0.62 3.19 9.89
N PHE A 354 0.15 2.50 9.06
CA PHE A 354 1.56 2.75 8.83
C PHE A 354 1.72 3.60 7.58
N MET A 355 2.74 4.45 7.57
CA MET A 355 3.06 5.30 6.43
C MET A 355 4.56 5.30 6.15
N GLY A 356 4.92 5.21 4.87
CA GLY A 356 6.27 5.50 4.42
C GLY A 356 6.48 7.01 4.43
N LEU A 357 7.54 7.48 5.08
CA LEU A 357 7.89 8.90 5.13
C LEU A 357 9.11 9.15 4.24
N ARG A 358 9.01 10.13 3.34
CA ARG A 358 10.09 10.44 2.39
C ARG A 358 11.29 11.09 3.09
N GLY A 359 12.44 10.95 2.46
CA GLY A 359 13.68 11.57 2.93
C GLY A 359 14.00 12.89 2.25
N PRO A 360 15.16 13.49 2.60
CA PRO A 360 15.56 14.81 2.13
C PRO A 360 15.95 14.84 0.65
N ASN A 361 16.20 13.67 0.05
CA ASN A 361 16.61 13.55 -1.35
C ASN A 361 15.73 12.53 -2.09
N PRO A 362 14.44 12.84 -2.32
CA PRO A 362 13.54 11.94 -3.03
C PRO A 362 14.09 11.59 -4.41
N LEU A 363 14.05 10.29 -4.71
CA LEU A 363 14.63 9.72 -5.91
C LEU A 363 13.64 9.59 -7.06
N THR A 364 12.35 9.62 -6.73
CA THR A 364 11.22 9.35 -7.63
C THR A 364 10.02 10.21 -7.25
N GLY A 365 9.18 10.55 -8.24
CA GLY A 365 7.93 11.29 -8.01
C GLY A 365 8.09 12.71 -7.42
N ASN A 366 9.30 13.28 -7.47
CA ASN A 366 9.61 14.62 -6.97
C ASN A 366 10.02 15.55 -8.13
N ALA A 367 9.31 16.66 -8.26
CA ALA A 367 9.69 17.80 -9.08
C ALA A 367 10.74 18.61 -8.32
N LYS A 368 11.98 18.65 -8.82
CA LYS A 368 13.16 19.18 -8.09
C LYS A 368 13.04 20.67 -7.75
N GLU A 369 12.30 21.41 -8.55
CA GLU A 369 12.03 22.83 -8.40
C GLU A 369 10.94 23.12 -7.37
N MET A 370 10.09 22.14 -7.06
CA MET A 370 8.99 22.28 -6.11
C MET A 370 9.23 21.54 -4.79
N ASN A 371 9.97 20.44 -4.81
CA ASN A 371 10.19 19.54 -3.68
C ASN A 371 8.88 18.99 -3.08
N ASN A 372 7.92 18.65 -3.95
CA ASN A 372 6.58 18.17 -3.58
C ASN A 372 6.57 16.83 -2.85
N ALA A 373 7.65 16.06 -2.94
CA ALA A 373 7.79 14.77 -2.24
C ALA A 373 8.97 14.74 -1.26
N GLN A 374 9.59 15.90 -0.98
CA GLN A 374 10.71 15.99 -0.06
C GLN A 374 10.22 15.96 1.38
N GLY A 375 10.87 15.15 2.21
CA GLY A 375 10.66 15.13 3.66
C GLY A 375 11.96 15.29 4.42
N SER A 376 11.87 15.55 5.72
CA SER A 376 13.02 15.67 6.63
C SER A 376 13.28 14.40 7.45
N THR A 377 12.33 13.47 7.48
CA THR A 377 12.31 12.35 8.43
C THR A 377 12.01 11.03 7.73
N PRO A 378 12.97 10.47 6.96
CA PRO A 378 12.76 9.19 6.30
C PRO A 378 12.49 8.10 7.32
N GLY A 379 11.45 7.28 7.11
CA GLY A 379 11.10 6.23 8.05
C GLY A 379 9.73 5.61 7.87
N VAL A 380 9.29 4.90 8.92
CA VAL A 380 7.91 4.39 9.05
C VAL A 380 7.19 5.22 10.12
N GLY A 381 6.24 6.04 9.69
CA GLY A 381 5.32 6.72 10.58
C GLY A 381 4.18 5.79 11.02
N VAL A 382 3.67 6.01 12.23
CA VAL A 382 2.56 5.23 12.80
C VAL A 382 1.44 6.18 13.24
N ILE A 383 0.25 5.94 12.70
CA ILE A 383 -0.98 6.62 13.10
C ILE A 383 -1.85 5.61 13.84
N LYS A 384 -2.27 5.97 15.06
CA LYS A 384 -3.33 5.25 15.77
C LYS A 384 -4.68 5.65 15.18
N VAL A 385 -5.47 4.66 14.77
CA VAL A 385 -6.81 4.87 14.26
C VAL A 385 -7.76 5.18 15.42
N MET A 386 -8.57 6.20 15.24
CA MET A 386 -9.56 6.67 16.20
C MET A 386 -10.94 6.71 15.53
N GLU A 387 -12.00 6.61 16.33
CA GLU A 387 -13.39 6.72 15.84
C GLU A 387 -13.67 5.85 14.60
N ASP A 388 -13.22 4.58 14.62
CA ASP A 388 -13.40 3.61 13.53
C ASP A 388 -12.93 4.11 12.14
N GLY A 389 -11.87 4.92 12.12
CA GLY A 389 -11.29 5.48 10.89
C GLY A 389 -11.70 6.91 10.58
N LYS A 390 -12.62 7.51 11.35
CA LYS A 390 -13.05 8.89 11.11
C LYS A 390 -11.98 9.92 11.52
N SER A 391 -11.05 9.53 12.38
CA SER A 391 -9.92 10.35 12.80
C SER A 391 -8.70 9.48 13.10
N GLY A 392 -7.55 10.11 13.32
CA GLY A 392 -6.34 9.40 13.72
C GLY A 392 -5.38 10.30 14.46
N GLN A 393 -4.44 9.67 15.17
CA GLN A 393 -3.39 10.36 15.91
C GLN A 393 -2.03 9.87 15.43
N PHE A 394 -1.20 10.76 14.91
CA PHE A 394 0.20 10.44 14.62
C PHE A 394 0.95 10.23 15.95
N ILE A 395 1.44 9.02 16.20
CA ILE A 395 1.99 8.61 17.51
C ILE A 395 3.51 8.37 17.51
N GLY A 396 4.16 8.43 16.36
CA GLY A 396 5.61 8.35 16.28
C GLY A 396 6.14 7.82 14.95
N VAL A 397 7.46 7.84 14.83
CA VAL A 397 8.19 7.39 13.65
C VAL A 397 9.38 6.53 14.07
N GLU A 398 9.57 5.40 13.40
CA GLU A 398 10.88 4.75 13.36
C GLU A 398 11.66 5.31 12.17
N ARG A 399 12.80 5.95 12.45
CA ARG A 399 13.62 6.60 11.42
C ARG A 399 14.48 5.58 10.69
N LEU A 400 14.49 5.69 9.37
CA LEU A 400 15.43 5.00 8.49
C LEU A 400 16.60 5.91 8.16
N THR A 401 17.78 5.31 7.99
CA THR A 401 18.98 6.03 7.57
C THR A 401 19.76 5.24 6.55
N ASN A 402 20.26 5.93 5.54
CA ASN A 402 21.13 5.39 4.50
C ASN A 402 22.12 6.49 4.11
N LEU A 403 23.24 6.53 4.85
CA LEU A 403 24.24 7.58 4.69
C LEU A 403 25.21 7.28 3.54
N LYS A 404 25.36 8.24 2.63
CA LYS A 404 26.42 8.26 1.62
C LYS A 404 27.26 9.51 1.77
N GLU A 405 28.55 9.33 2.01
CA GLU A 405 29.49 10.45 2.21
C GLU A 405 29.01 11.44 3.28
N GLY A 406 28.41 10.91 4.36
CA GLY A 406 27.86 11.71 5.46
C GLY A 406 26.54 12.42 5.17
N LYS A 407 25.93 12.22 4.01
CA LYS A 407 24.61 12.76 3.64
C LYS A 407 23.54 11.68 3.74
N GLU A 408 22.39 12.05 4.31
CA GLU A 408 21.22 11.19 4.33
C GLU A 408 20.64 11.01 2.93
N THR A 409 20.52 9.76 2.49
CA THR A 409 19.98 9.42 1.19
C THR A 409 18.76 8.51 1.26
N ALA A 410 18.37 8.02 2.44
CA ALA A 410 17.18 7.17 2.58
C ALA A 410 15.98 7.81 1.88
N ASP A 411 15.33 7.04 1.02
CA ASP A 411 14.12 7.43 0.31
C ASP A 411 13.09 6.29 0.36
N PRO A 412 12.41 6.14 1.51
CA PRO A 412 11.41 5.11 1.68
C PRO A 412 10.23 5.29 0.73
N HIS A 413 9.65 4.19 0.24
CA HIS A 413 8.54 4.26 -0.71
C HIS A 413 7.55 3.10 -0.56
N GLY A 414 7.86 1.93 -1.14
CA GLY A 414 7.04 0.73 -1.07
C GLY A 414 6.74 0.33 0.36
N LEU A 415 5.47 0.26 0.76
CA LEU A 415 5.04 -0.10 2.11
C LEU A 415 3.90 -1.12 2.03
N ALA A 416 4.01 -2.21 2.80
CA ALA A 416 2.93 -3.17 2.95
C ALA A 416 2.90 -3.80 4.36
N VAL A 417 1.72 -4.26 4.78
CA VAL A 417 1.53 -5.03 6.01
C VAL A 417 1.29 -6.48 5.65
N ARG A 418 2.10 -7.40 6.20
CA ARG A 418 1.90 -8.84 6.11
C ARG A 418 1.12 -9.32 7.34
N LYS A 419 -0.07 -9.88 7.15
CA LYS A 419 -1.01 -10.20 8.23
C LYS A 419 -0.79 -11.56 8.88
#